data_AF-A0A2M6WP04-F1
#
_entry.id   AF-A0A2M6WP04-F1
#
_cell.length_a   1.000
_cell.length_b   1.000
_cell.length_c   1.000
_cell.angle_alpha   90.00
_cell.angle_beta   90.00
_cell.angle_gamma   90.00
#
_symmetry.space_group_name_H-M   'P 1'
#
loop_
_entity.id
_entity.type
_entity.pdbx_description
1 polymer ?
#
loop_
_entity_poly.entity_id
_entity_poly.type
_entity_poly.pdbx_seq_one_letter_code
_entity_poly.pdbx_strand_id
1 'polypeptide(L)'
;MFGWPQKKFNFWQYIANFWSGFYFILIIWDFITNNSIIEALDIIGFIYIGVLAIYVGNKEFERWYRKHQDRHPGEIFVIIWTLLILTIVCLDLILQKSYHLPSSVISSYIAVLTILAVTEKSKALHLRSHKTLKIKKGRFK
;
A
#
# COMPACT_ATOMS: atom_id res chain seq x y z
N MET A 1 1.99 18.73 -32.63
CA MET A 1 1.16 18.88 -31.42
C MET A 1 1.68 17.93 -30.34
N PHE A 2 2.37 18.46 -29.34
CA PHE A 2 2.86 17.70 -28.19
C PHE A 2 1.67 17.45 -27.26
N GLY A 3 1.03 16.29 -27.40
CA GLY A 3 -0.06 15.88 -26.53
C GLY A 3 0.49 15.54 -25.16
N TRP A 4 0.35 16.45 -24.20
CA TRP A 4 0.61 16.14 -22.80
C TRP A 4 -0.29 14.99 -22.38
N PRO A 5 0.23 13.92 -21.75
CA PRO A 5 -0.60 12.86 -21.22
C PRO A 5 -1.53 13.47 -20.18
N GLN A 6 -2.82 13.50 -20.50
CA GLN A 6 -3.89 13.87 -19.57
C GLN A 6 -3.83 12.88 -18.40
N LYS A 7 -3.12 13.25 -17.32
CA LYS A 7 -3.09 12.46 -16.08
C LYS A 7 -4.53 12.29 -15.62
N LYS A 8 -5.08 11.08 -15.74
CA LYS A 8 -6.38 10.78 -15.15
C LYS A 8 -6.30 11.04 -13.65
N PHE A 9 -7.29 11.78 -13.17
CA PHE A 9 -7.41 12.12 -11.77
C PHE A 9 -7.75 10.86 -10.97
N ASN A 10 -6.74 10.20 -10.40
CA ASN A 10 -6.92 9.02 -9.56
C ASN A 10 -7.25 9.45 -8.12
N PHE A 11 -8.48 9.88 -7.89
CA PHE A 11 -8.98 10.30 -6.57
C PHE A 11 -8.60 9.32 -5.45
N TRP A 12 -8.79 8.01 -5.69
CA TRP A 12 -8.44 6.95 -4.74
C TRP A 12 -6.95 6.89 -4.39
N GLN A 13 -6.08 7.18 -5.36
CA GLN A 13 -4.63 7.21 -5.12
C GLN A 13 -4.25 8.38 -4.21
N TYR A 14 -4.85 9.55 -4.40
CA TYR A 14 -4.61 10.71 -3.53
C TYR A 14 -5.10 10.47 -2.11
N ILE A 15 -6.28 9.89 -1.95
CA ILE A 15 -6.82 9.54 -0.62
C ILE A 15 -5.90 8.52 0.06
N ALA A 16 -5.50 7.45 -0.63
CA ALA A 16 -4.60 6.45 -0.05
C ALA A 16 -3.25 7.06 0.34
N ASN A 17 -2.67 7.92 -0.51
CA ASN A 17 -1.42 8.59 -0.21
C ASN A 17 -1.55 9.57 0.97
N PHE A 18 -2.65 10.33 1.03
CA PHE A 18 -2.94 11.25 2.13
C PHE A 18 -3.01 10.50 3.46
N TRP A 19 -3.84 9.44 3.53
CA TRP A 19 -3.97 8.64 4.75
C TRP A 19 -2.67 7.92 5.12
N SER A 20 -1.88 7.48 4.13
CA SER A 20 -0.57 6.88 4.38
C SER A 20 0.39 7.88 5.02
N GLY A 21 0.52 9.07 4.42
CA GLY A 21 1.40 10.13 4.95
C GLY A 21 0.96 10.60 6.33
N PHE A 22 -0.35 10.80 6.51
CA PHE A 22 -0.92 11.18 7.81
C PHE A 22 -0.63 10.14 8.89
N TYR A 23 -0.85 8.85 8.58
CA TYR A 23 -0.58 7.78 9.54
C TYR A 23 0.91 7.67 9.88
N PHE A 24 1.81 7.81 8.89
CA PHE A 24 3.25 7.86 9.14
C PHE A 24 3.68 8.99 10.06
N ILE A 25 3.13 10.20 9.86
CA ILE A 25 3.41 11.34 10.73
C ILE A 25 2.99 11.02 12.16
N LEU A 26 1.82 10.41 12.36
CA LEU A 26 1.36 10.03 13.70
C LEU A 26 2.20 8.95 14.35
N ILE A 27 2.68 7.96 13.60
CA ILE A 27 3.60 6.95 14.13
C ILE A 27 4.90 7.59 14.61
N ILE A 28 5.47 8.49 13.79
CA ILE A 28 6.70 9.22 14.17
C ILE A 28 6.45 10.10 15.38
N TRP A 29 5.30 10.78 15.42
CA TRP A 29 4.90 11.62 16.54
C TRP A 29 4.79 10.81 17.84
N ASP A 30 4.08 9.68 17.81
CA ASP A 30 3.92 8.79 18.96
C ASP A 30 5.25 8.23 19.46
N PHE A 31 6.18 7.95 18.55
CA PHE A 31 7.56 7.57 18.89
C PHE A 31 8.32 8.70 19.60
N ILE A 32 8.14 9.95 19.16
CA ILE A 32 8.77 11.11 19.80
C ILE A 32 8.21 11.33 21.21
N THR A 33 6.88 11.22 21.36
CA THR A 33 6.16 11.50 22.62
C THR A 33 6.05 10.30 23.57
N ASN A 34 6.68 9.17 23.24
CA ASN A 34 6.66 7.93 24.03
C ASN A 34 5.23 7.43 24.30
N ASN A 35 4.55 6.97 23.25
CA ASN A 35 3.27 6.25 23.36
C ASN A 35 2.08 7.11 23.85
N SER A 36 2.13 8.44 23.66
CA SER A 36 1.10 9.34 24.17
C SER A 36 -0.21 9.35 23.35
N ILE A 37 -0.22 8.78 22.14
CA ILE A 37 -1.38 8.85 21.23
C ILE A 37 -1.80 7.47 20.69
N ILE A 38 -1.55 6.40 21.45
CA ILE A 38 -1.89 5.02 21.06
C ILE A 38 -3.35 4.88 20.61
N GLU A 39 -4.30 5.42 21.38
CA GLU A 39 -5.73 5.28 21.07
C GLU A 39 -6.09 5.92 19.71
N ALA A 40 -5.49 7.07 19.41
CA ALA A 40 -5.67 7.75 18.12
C ALA A 40 -5.04 6.95 16.99
N LEU A 41 -3.85 6.38 17.19
CA LEU A 41 -3.17 5.49 16.24
C LEU A 41 -3.98 4.25 15.93
N ASP A 42 -4.69 3.68 16.92
CA ASP A 42 -5.52 2.51 16.72
C ASP A 42 -6.70 2.83 15.80
N ILE A 43 -7.47 3.88 16.10
CA ILE A 43 -8.61 4.32 15.29
C ILE A 43 -8.16 4.67 13.87
N ILE A 44 -7.09 5.45 13.75
CA ILE A 44 -6.58 5.90 12.46
C ILE A 44 -5.98 4.75 11.66
N GLY A 45 -5.35 3.78 12.32
CA GLY A 45 -4.83 2.57 11.70
C GLY A 45 -5.92 1.76 11.01
N PHE A 46 -7.09 1.58 11.66
CA PHE A 46 -8.23 0.91 11.04
C PHE A 46 -8.74 1.64 9.78
N ILE A 47 -8.87 2.97 9.85
CA ILE A 47 -9.30 3.79 8.71
C ILE A 47 -8.29 3.67 7.57
N TYR A 48 -7.01 3.78 7.88
CA TYR A 48 -5.91 3.67 6.93
C TYR A 48 -5.94 2.33 6.18
N ILE A 49 -6.05 1.20 6.90
CA ILE A 49 -6.14 -0.13 6.28
C ILE A 49 -7.37 -0.22 5.37
N GLY A 50 -8.52 0.28 5.81
CA GLY A 50 -9.75 0.29 5.02
C GLY A 50 -9.60 1.08 3.71
N VAL A 51 -9.04 2.29 3.78
CA VAL A 51 -8.75 3.12 2.61
C VAL A 51 -7.79 2.42 1.65
N LEU A 52 -6.72 1.82 2.18
CA LEU A 52 -5.74 1.11 1.37
C LEU A 52 -6.34 -0.10 0.67
N ALA A 53 -7.17 -0.88 1.37
CA ALA A 53 -7.87 -2.03 0.81
C ALA A 53 -8.83 -1.63 -0.32
N ILE A 54 -9.59 -0.55 -0.14
CA ILE A 54 -10.48 0.01 -1.18
C ILE A 54 -9.67 0.45 -2.40
N TYR A 55 -8.59 1.21 -2.20
CA TYR A 55 -7.73 1.67 -3.29
C TYR A 55 -7.15 0.50 -4.09
N VAL A 56 -6.58 -0.50 -3.42
CA VAL A 56 -6.00 -1.66 -4.09
C VAL A 56 -7.08 -2.50 -4.77
N GLY A 57 -8.23 -2.71 -4.13
CA GLY A 57 -9.37 -3.38 -4.73
C GLY A 57 -9.82 -2.72 -6.03
N ASN A 58 -9.98 -1.39 -6.03
CA ASN A 58 -10.35 -0.64 -7.24
C ASN A 58 -9.28 -0.74 -8.33
N LYS A 59 -8.00 -0.63 -7.96
CA LYS A 59 -6.86 -0.78 -8.89
C LYS A 59 -6.80 -2.17 -9.52
N GLU A 60 -7.01 -3.22 -8.74
CA GLU A 60 -7.04 -4.59 -9.24
C GLU A 60 -8.26 -4.81 -10.15
N PHE A 61 -9.43 -4.32 -9.78
CA PHE A 61 -10.65 -4.40 -10.59
C PHE A 61 -10.46 -3.73 -11.96
N GLU A 62 -9.92 -2.52 -12.00
CA GLU A 62 -9.62 -1.81 -13.25
C GLU A 62 -8.64 -2.56 -14.16
N ARG A 63 -7.67 -3.29 -13.57
CA ARG A 63 -6.72 -4.12 -14.32
C ARG A 63 -7.42 -5.29 -14.99
N TRP A 64 -8.24 -6.03 -14.25
CA TRP A 64 -8.99 -7.18 -14.78
C TRP A 64 -9.98 -6.77 -15.87
N TYR A 65 -10.58 -5.57 -15.76
CA TYR A 65 -11.53 -5.05 -16.73
C TYR A 65 -10.90 -4.31 -17.93
N ARG A 66 -9.58 -4.45 -18.14
CA ARG A 66 -8.80 -3.85 -19.25
C ARG A 66 -8.90 -2.33 -19.36
N LYS A 67 -9.30 -1.62 -18.29
CA LYS A 67 -9.56 -0.18 -18.37
C LYS A 67 -8.26 0.63 -18.33
N HIS A 68 -7.26 0.22 -17.54
CA HIS A 68 -5.92 0.84 -17.48
C HIS A 68 -4.83 -0.18 -17.15
N GLN A 69 -3.62 0.06 -17.68
CA GLN A 69 -2.43 -0.74 -17.46
C GLN A 69 -1.35 0.12 -16.77
N ASP A 70 -1.72 0.87 -15.73
CA ASP A 70 -0.76 1.76 -15.07
C ASP A 70 0.25 1.01 -14.20
N ARG A 71 1.53 1.32 -14.46
CA ARG A 71 2.72 0.77 -13.84
C ARG A 71 3.10 1.60 -12.61
N HIS A 72 2.33 1.50 -11.54
CA HIS A 72 2.81 1.98 -10.24
C HIS A 72 3.24 0.79 -9.37
N PRO A 73 4.55 0.64 -9.11
CA PRO A 73 5.08 -0.47 -8.33
C PRO A 73 4.71 -0.27 -6.86
N GLY A 74 3.82 -1.13 -6.36
CA GLY A 74 3.50 -1.19 -4.93
C GLY A 74 4.70 -1.55 -4.06
N GLU A 75 5.78 -2.05 -4.66
CA GLU A 75 7.05 -2.36 -4.01
C GLU A 75 7.67 -1.14 -3.32
N ILE A 76 7.66 0.03 -3.96
CA ILE A 76 8.20 1.28 -3.36
C ILE A 76 7.45 1.63 -2.07
N PHE A 77 6.13 1.43 -2.07
CA PHE A 77 5.30 1.71 -0.90
C PHE A 77 5.65 0.79 0.28
N VAL A 78 5.88 -0.50 0.00
CA VAL A 78 6.31 -1.46 1.02
C VAL A 78 7.71 -1.14 1.53
N ILE A 79 8.64 -0.75 0.65
CA ILE A 79 10.00 -0.33 1.04
C ILE A 79 9.93 0.85 2.02
N ILE A 80 9.11 1.86 1.76
CA ILE A 80 8.93 3.01 2.66
C ILE A 80 8.40 2.55 4.02
N TRP A 81 7.40 1.66 4.04
CA TRP A 81 6.88 1.06 5.28
C TRP A 81 7.95 0.29 6.06
N THR A 82 8.72 -0.56 5.38
CA THR A 82 9.79 -1.34 6.00
C THR A 82 10.87 -0.43 6.58
N LEU A 83 11.26 0.62 5.85
CA LEU A 83 12.23 1.59 6.34
C LEU A 83 11.71 2.34 7.57
N LEU A 84 10.43 2.72 7.61
CA LEU A 84 9.83 3.38 8.77
C LEU A 84 9.92 2.49 10.02
N ILE A 85 9.45 1.24 9.93
CA ILE A 85 9.47 0.31 11.06
C ILE A 85 10.90 0.02 11.52
N LEU A 86 11.82 -0.25 10.58
CA LEU A 86 13.23 -0.49 10.91
C LEU A 86 13.86 0.72 11.59
N THR A 87 13.58 1.93 11.10
CA THR A 87 14.12 3.16 11.68
C THR A 87 13.64 3.34 13.12
N ILE A 88 12.36 3.10 13.40
CA ILE A 88 11.81 3.20 14.76
C ILE A 88 12.46 2.17 15.68
N VAL A 89 12.56 0.91 15.26
CA VAL A 89 13.17 -0.16 16.06
C VAL A 89 14.66 0.13 16.32
N CYS A 90 15.42 0.56 15.31
CA CYS A 90 16.82 0.92 15.48
C CYS A 90 16.99 2.13 16.42
N LEU A 91 16.16 3.16 16.28
CA LEU A 91 16.22 4.33 17.14
C LEU A 91 15.83 4.01 18.59
N ASP A 92 14.82 3.18 18.81
CA ASP A 92 14.44 2.71 20.14
C ASP A 92 15.61 2.02 20.86
N LEU A 93 16.31 1.12 20.14
CA LEU A 93 17.49 0.42 20.66
C LEU A 93 18.67 1.37 20.97
N ILE A 94 18.92 2.36 20.11
CA ILE A 94 20.03 3.31 20.28
C ILE A 94 19.73 4.30 21.42
N LEU A 95 18.49 4.78 21.49
CA LEU A 95 18.06 5.76 22.49
C LEU A 95 17.68 5.13 23.83
N GLN A 96 17.64 3.79 23.90
CA GLN A 96 17.19 3.02 25.06
C GLN A 96 15.82 3.50 25.59
N LYS A 97 14.92 3.83 24.65
CA LYS A 97 13.56 4.22 25.01
C LYS A 97 12.78 3.00 25.48
N SER A 98 11.73 3.24 26.26
CA SER A 98 10.72 2.23 26.58
C SER A 98 9.53 2.37 25.63
N TYR A 99 9.81 2.54 24.33
CA TYR A 99 8.75 2.69 23.33
C TYR A 99 8.17 1.32 23.00
N HIS A 100 6.86 1.18 23.14
CA HIS A 100 6.15 -0.03 22.75
C HIS A 100 5.44 0.21 21.42
N LEU A 101 5.84 -0.51 20.38
CA LEU A 101 5.22 -0.34 19.07
C LEU A 101 3.74 -0.77 19.14
N PRO A 102 2.78 0.13 18.84
CA PRO A 102 1.36 -0.17 19.00
C PRO A 102 0.91 -1.31 18.09
N SER A 103 0.01 -2.16 18.57
CA SER A 103 -0.52 -3.32 17.83
C SER A 103 -1.20 -2.91 16.51
N SER A 104 -1.80 -1.72 16.45
CA SER A 104 -2.35 -1.16 15.21
C SER A 104 -1.29 -0.88 14.14
N VAL A 105 -0.10 -0.43 14.53
CA VAL A 105 1.01 -0.18 13.61
C VAL A 105 1.55 -1.50 13.07
N ILE A 106 1.73 -2.49 13.94
CA ILE A 106 2.18 -3.85 13.56
C ILE A 106 1.17 -4.48 12.59
N SER A 107 -0.11 -4.49 12.95
CA SER A 107 -1.17 -5.07 12.11
C SER A 107 -1.32 -4.33 10.78
N SER A 108 -1.18 -3.01 10.76
CA SER A 108 -1.15 -2.21 9.52
C SER A 108 0.01 -2.60 8.61
N TYR A 109 1.21 -2.79 9.16
CA TYR A 109 2.36 -3.24 8.36
C TYR A 109 2.15 -4.64 7.79
N ILE A 110 1.62 -5.58 8.59
CA ILE A 110 1.25 -6.92 8.13
C ILE A 110 0.24 -6.83 6.98
N ALA A 111 -0.81 -6.01 7.13
CA ALA A 111 -1.83 -5.81 6.10
C ALA A 111 -1.22 -5.28 4.79
N VAL A 112 -0.29 -4.33 4.86
CA VAL A 112 0.45 -3.81 3.69
C VAL A 112 1.23 -4.91 2.97
N LEU A 113 1.94 -5.77 3.72
CA LEU A 113 2.65 -6.92 3.16
C LEU A 113 1.70 -7.94 2.51
N THR A 114 0.59 -8.26 3.18
CA THR A 114 -0.45 -9.13 2.64
C THR A 114 -1.03 -8.58 1.34
N ILE A 115 -1.35 -7.29 1.31
CA ILE A 115 -1.87 -6.59 0.14
C ILE A 115 -0.88 -6.67 -1.03
N LEU A 116 0.42 -6.48 -0.78
CA LEU A 116 1.45 -6.65 -1.80
C LEU A 116 1.47 -8.09 -2.34
N ALA A 117 1.51 -9.07 -1.46
CA ALA A 117 1.53 -10.49 -1.84
C ALA A 117 0.31 -10.89 -2.67
N VAL A 118 -0.90 -10.48 -2.26
CA VAL A 118 -2.14 -10.71 -3.01
C VAL A 118 -2.09 -10.02 -4.37
N THR A 119 -1.63 -8.78 -4.42
CA THR A 119 -1.50 -8.00 -5.66
C THR A 119 -0.53 -8.65 -6.65
N GLU A 120 0.62 -9.16 -6.18
CA GLU A 120 1.58 -9.87 -7.02
C GLU A 120 1.00 -11.17 -7.59
N LYS A 121 0.30 -11.96 -6.76
CA LYS A 121 -0.36 -13.18 -7.22
C LYS A 121 -1.46 -12.86 -8.24
N SER A 122 -2.26 -11.82 -8.00
CA SER A 122 -3.27 -11.32 -8.95
C SER A 122 -2.66 -10.97 -10.31
N LYS A 123 -1.54 -10.22 -10.32
CA LYS A 123 -0.79 -9.90 -11.56
C LYS A 123 -0.33 -11.16 -12.30
N ALA A 124 0.27 -12.10 -11.59
CA ALA A 124 0.77 -13.34 -12.16
C ALA A 124 -0.36 -14.16 -12.81
N LEU A 125 -1.54 -14.21 -12.17
CA LEU A 125 -2.73 -14.88 -12.70
C LEU A 125 -3.31 -14.18 -13.93
N HIS A 126 -3.43 -12.85 -13.90
CA HIS A 126 -3.90 -12.05 -15.03
C HIS A 126 -3.00 -12.19 -16.27
N LEU A 127 -1.68 -12.28 -16.09
CA LEU A 127 -0.74 -12.54 -17.17
C LEU A 127 -0.92 -13.95 -17.77
N ARG A 128 -1.16 -14.97 -16.93
CA ARG A 128 -1.41 -16.34 -17.38
C ARG A 128 -2.72 -16.46 -18.16
N SER A 129 -3.81 -15.88 -17.66
CA SER A 129 -5.12 -15.92 -18.33
C SER A 129 -5.07 -15.29 -19.73
N HIS A 130 -4.38 -14.16 -19.88
CA HIS A 130 -4.21 -13.51 -21.18
C HIS A 130 -3.34 -14.30 -22.16
N LYS A 131 -2.28 -14.99 -21.69
CA LYS A 131 -1.47 -15.87 -22.54
C LYS A 131 -2.31 -17.03 -23.08
N THR A 132 -3.11 -17.69 -22.23
CA THR A 132 -3.99 -18.79 -22.64
C THR A 132 -5.04 -18.36 -23.66
N LEU A 133 -5.62 -17.16 -23.50
CA LEU A 133 -6.58 -16.60 -24.46
C LEU A 133 -5.95 -16.32 -25.83
N LYS A 134 -4.71 -15.82 -25.88
CA LYS A 134 -3.99 -15.61 -27.14
C LYS A 134 -3.70 -16.92 -27.86
N ILE A 135 -3.28 -17.96 -27.14
CA ILE A 135 -2.98 -19.29 -27.70
C ILE A 135 -4.24 -19.93 -28.30
N LYS A 136 -5.39 -19.89 -27.58
CA LYS A 136 -6.66 -20.39 -28.14
C LYS A 136 -7.04 -19.65 -29.41
N LYS A 137 -6.93 -18.32 -29.44
CA LYS A 137 -7.33 -17.51 -30.59
C LYS A 137 -6.44 -17.70 -31.83
N GLY A 138 -5.16 -18.05 -31.63
CA GLY A 138 -4.23 -18.39 -32.72
C GLY A 138 -4.38 -19.81 -33.26
N ARG A 139 -5.09 -20.70 -32.57
CA ARG A 139 -5.33 -22.10 -32.99
C ARG A 139 -6.61 -22.26 -33.83
N PHE A 140 -7.42 -21.20 -33.97
CA PHE A 140 -8.65 -21.15 -34.78
C PHE A 140 -8.50 -20.25 -36.02
N LYS A 141 -7.27 -19.87 -36.38
CA LYS A 141 -6.91 -19.24 -37.65
C LYS A 141 -5.98 -20.19 -38.40
#